data_AF-A0A4U6XUF5-F1
#
_entry.id   AF-A0A4U6XUF5-F1
#
_cell.length_a   1.000
_cell.length_b   1.000
_cell.length_c   1.000
_cell.angle_alpha   90.00
_cell.angle_beta   90.00
_cell.angle_gamma   90.00
#
_symmetry.space_group_name_H-M   'P 1'
#
loop_
_entity.id
_entity.type
_entity.pdbx_description
1 polymer ?
#
loop_
_entity_poly.entity_id
_entity_poly.type
_entity_poly.pdbx_seq_one_letter_code
_entity_poly.pdbx_strand_id
1 'polypeptide(L)'
;MLSSPDQSKWTPSEQNKFSNYMNQVIFGWMNATEYTLGKLLGGEDAYVRVRGSLISDGKFIDGKRDRAKPALPTAGDVEANIFKTIYGYSIPALWRRSKTYAFVLDLGEGCNGNPLGKYVDDETAEATSVCFDGTLYYLVHPDGDAWPCECKHYDGGPCQTVCRDNKFSAPVSLDRLGDFGQLSVADLVKGSVNT
;
A
#
# COMPACT_ATOMS: atom_id res chain seq x y z
N MET A 1 10.58 5.59 -19.22
CA MET A 1 10.18 4.82 -18.03
C MET A 1 11.45 4.24 -17.40
N LEU A 2 11.65 4.39 -16.09
CA LEU A 2 12.84 3.88 -15.41
C LEU A 2 12.72 2.35 -15.25
N SER A 3 13.68 1.61 -15.77
CA SER A 3 13.72 0.16 -15.73
C SER A 3 14.05 -0.37 -14.33
N SER A 4 13.51 -1.55 -14.02
CA SER A 4 13.83 -2.33 -12.83
C SER A 4 15.32 -2.63 -12.75
N PRO A 5 16.00 -2.33 -11.64
CA PRO A 5 17.35 -2.82 -11.43
C PRO A 5 17.31 -4.36 -11.36
N ASP A 6 18.32 -5.00 -11.93
CA ASP A 6 18.59 -6.42 -11.72
C ASP A 6 18.75 -6.67 -10.21
N GLN A 7 18.15 -7.74 -9.66
CA GLN A 7 18.24 -8.04 -8.22
C GLN A 7 19.69 -8.17 -7.75
N SER A 8 20.60 -8.65 -8.61
CA SER A 8 22.04 -8.71 -8.33
C SER A 8 22.69 -7.33 -8.09
N LYS A 9 22.02 -6.25 -8.53
CA LYS A 9 22.47 -4.86 -8.36
C LYS A 9 21.91 -4.20 -7.09
N TRP A 10 20.98 -4.83 -6.37
CA TRP A 10 20.44 -4.31 -5.11
C TRP A 10 21.40 -4.56 -3.93
N THR A 11 22.56 -3.92 -4.00
CA THR A 11 23.63 -4.03 -2.99
C THR A 11 23.34 -3.15 -1.76
N PRO A 12 24.04 -3.37 -0.63
CA PRO A 12 23.96 -2.46 0.53
C PRO A 12 24.27 -0.99 0.16
N SER A 13 25.12 -0.74 -0.84
CA SER A 13 25.40 0.61 -1.33
C SER A 13 24.19 1.23 -2.01
N GLU A 14 23.48 0.49 -2.86
CA GLU A 14 22.26 0.96 -3.51
C GLU A 14 21.10 1.16 -2.52
N GLN A 15 21.00 0.28 -1.51
CA GLN A 15 20.07 0.46 -0.39
C GLN A 15 20.33 1.77 0.36
N ASN A 16 21.61 2.05 0.68
CA ASN A 16 21.97 3.31 1.33
C ASN A 16 21.66 4.54 0.45
N LYS A 17 21.93 4.47 -0.87
CA LYS A 17 21.55 5.55 -1.80
C LYS A 17 20.04 5.79 -1.81
N PHE A 18 19.24 4.73 -1.86
CA PHE A 18 17.79 4.82 -1.78
C PHE A 18 17.34 5.45 -0.46
N SER A 19 17.84 4.98 0.68
CA SER A 19 17.51 5.54 2.00
C SER A 19 17.88 7.01 2.11
N ASN A 20 19.04 7.42 1.59
CA ASN A 20 19.45 8.82 1.56
C ASN A 20 18.52 9.68 0.68
N TYR A 21 18.14 9.18 -0.49
CA TYR A 21 17.19 9.88 -1.35
C TYR A 21 15.80 9.99 -0.70
N MET A 22 15.31 8.93 -0.07
CA MET A 22 14.05 8.95 0.68
C MET A 22 14.09 9.95 1.81
N ASN A 23 15.18 10.03 2.58
CA ASN A 23 15.36 11.04 3.61
C ASN A 23 15.26 12.46 3.03
N GLN A 24 15.86 12.73 1.87
CA GLN A 24 15.74 14.04 1.20
C GLN A 24 14.29 14.36 0.78
N VAL A 25 13.55 13.36 0.29
CA VAL A 25 12.12 13.54 -0.04
C VAL A 25 11.31 13.88 1.21
N ILE A 26 11.56 13.20 2.32
CA ILE A 26 10.91 13.45 3.60
C ILE A 26 11.20 14.87 4.09
N PHE A 27 12.47 15.27 4.11
CA PHE A 27 12.85 16.63 4.49
C PHE A 27 12.26 17.70 3.55
N GLY A 28 12.19 17.43 2.25
CA GLY A 28 11.55 18.31 1.28
C GLY A 28 10.07 18.50 1.55
N TRP A 29 9.35 17.40 1.84
CA TRP A 29 7.93 17.45 2.20
C TRP A 29 7.70 18.17 3.53
N MET A 30 8.54 17.94 4.54
CA MET A 30 8.49 18.64 5.82
C MET A 30 8.66 20.15 5.62
N ASN A 31 9.71 20.58 4.92
CA ASN A 31 9.98 22.00 4.68
C ASN A 31 8.86 22.67 3.87
N ALA A 32 8.33 22.00 2.84
CA ALA A 32 7.19 22.52 2.08
C ALA A 32 5.93 22.67 2.95
N THR A 33 5.68 21.73 3.86
CA THR A 33 4.55 21.78 4.80
C THR A 33 4.72 22.91 5.82
N GLU A 34 5.90 23.03 6.43
CA GLU A 34 6.23 24.10 7.38
C GLU A 34 6.13 25.48 6.72
N TYR A 35 6.68 25.63 5.51
CA TYR A 35 6.58 26.87 4.75
C TYR A 35 5.12 27.24 4.47
N THR A 36 4.33 26.29 3.97
CA THR A 36 2.92 26.52 3.64
C THR A 36 2.11 26.87 4.89
N LEU A 37 2.34 26.18 6.01
CA LEU A 37 1.67 26.46 7.27
C LEU A 37 2.08 27.83 7.82
N GLY A 38 3.36 28.19 7.74
CA GLY A 38 3.87 29.50 8.14
C GLY A 38 3.25 30.63 7.33
N LYS A 39 3.07 30.44 6.02
CA LYS A 39 2.34 31.37 5.17
C LYS A 39 0.85 31.45 5.54
N LEU A 40 0.18 30.30 5.69
CA LEU A 40 -1.24 30.21 6.02
C LEU A 40 -1.58 30.83 7.38
N LEU A 41 -0.71 30.66 8.38
CA LEU A 41 -0.86 31.21 9.73
C LEU A 41 -0.22 32.60 9.89
N GLY A 42 0.53 33.07 8.89
CA GLY A 42 1.17 34.38 8.89
C GLY A 42 0.20 35.55 8.65
N GLY A 43 0.78 36.74 8.47
CA GLY A 43 0.07 38.00 8.30
C GLY A 43 -0.02 38.53 6.86
N GLU A 44 0.46 37.78 5.87
CA GLU A 44 0.41 38.20 4.46
C GLU A 44 -1.05 38.25 3.96
N ASP A 45 -1.45 39.38 3.35
CA ASP A 45 -2.84 39.66 2.93
C ASP A 45 -3.51 38.53 2.13
N ALA A 46 -2.76 37.90 1.21
CA ALA A 46 -3.29 36.78 0.43
C ALA A 46 -3.71 35.60 1.31
N TYR A 47 -2.87 35.24 2.28
CA TYR A 47 -3.12 34.13 3.19
C TYR A 47 -4.11 34.49 4.30
N VAL A 48 -4.19 35.76 4.70
CA VAL A 48 -5.28 36.26 5.57
C VAL A 48 -6.63 36.04 4.91
N ARG A 49 -6.77 36.31 3.60
CA ARG A 49 -8.02 36.04 2.86
C ARG A 49 -8.33 34.55 2.78
N VAL A 50 -7.33 33.71 2.48
CA VAL A 50 -7.50 32.25 2.46
C VAL A 50 -7.97 31.76 3.83
N ARG A 51 -7.31 32.16 4.91
CA ARG A 51 -7.72 31.81 6.28
C ARG A 51 -9.12 32.32 6.62
N GLY A 52 -9.46 33.54 6.21
CA GLY A 52 -10.82 34.07 6.34
C GLY A 52 -11.86 33.20 5.64
N SER A 53 -11.58 32.73 4.42
CA SER A 53 -12.48 31.84 3.66
C SER A 53 -12.59 30.42 4.24
N LEU A 54 -11.52 29.95 4.89
CA LEU A 54 -11.50 28.69 5.61
C LEU A 54 -12.38 28.78 6.86
N ILE A 55 -12.30 29.88 7.61
CA ILE A 55 -13.07 30.09 8.85
C ILE A 55 -14.53 30.50 8.56
N SER A 56 -14.79 31.16 7.43
CA SER A 56 -16.12 31.65 7.06
C SER A 56 -17.17 30.53 7.01
N ASP A 57 -18.43 30.93 7.11
CA ASP A 57 -19.59 30.03 7.00
C ASP A 57 -19.63 28.93 8.08
N GLY A 58 -18.90 29.13 9.18
CA GLY A 58 -18.88 28.19 10.29
C GLY A 58 -18.12 26.89 9.99
N LYS A 59 -17.30 26.82 8.93
CA LYS A 59 -16.57 25.58 8.56
C LYS A 59 -15.61 25.06 9.63
N PHE A 60 -15.22 25.90 10.59
CA PHE A 60 -14.36 25.55 11.73
C PHE A 60 -15.10 25.56 13.09
N ILE A 61 -16.43 25.65 13.12
CA ILE A 61 -17.18 25.44 14.37
C ILE A 61 -17.32 23.94 14.62
N ASP A 62 -17.22 23.50 15.88
CA ASP A 62 -17.22 22.07 16.23
C ASP A 62 -18.54 21.35 15.83
N GLY A 63 -19.61 22.12 15.57
CA GLY A 63 -20.93 21.66 15.14
C GLY A 63 -21.66 20.84 16.21
N LYS A 64 -22.87 20.37 15.89
CA LYS A 64 -23.52 19.31 16.67
C LYS A 64 -22.89 17.97 16.27
N ARG A 65 -22.54 17.15 17.26
CA ARG A 65 -21.97 15.82 17.03
C ARG A 65 -22.83 14.75 17.69
N ASP A 66 -23.08 13.68 16.95
CA ASP A 66 -23.75 12.48 17.47
C ASP A 66 -22.76 11.52 18.16
N ARG A 67 -21.46 11.77 18.03
CA ARG A 67 -20.37 10.96 18.60
C ARG A 67 -19.36 11.83 19.33
N ALA A 68 -18.63 11.22 20.28
CA ALA A 68 -17.57 11.89 21.02
C ALA A 68 -16.48 12.43 20.09
N LYS A 69 -15.89 13.57 20.47
CA LYS A 69 -14.76 14.17 19.76
C LYS A 69 -13.59 13.17 19.74
N PRO A 70 -13.00 12.87 18.57
CA PRO A 70 -11.76 12.11 18.52
C PRO A 70 -10.69 12.79 19.37
N ALA A 71 -9.86 12.01 20.06
CA ALA A 71 -8.69 12.56 20.72
C ALA A 71 -7.82 13.28 19.67
N LEU A 72 -7.22 14.41 20.06
CA LEU A 72 -6.23 15.05 19.21
C LEU A 72 -5.05 14.08 19.03
N PRO A 73 -4.51 13.94 17.81
CA PRO A 73 -3.35 13.10 17.58
C PRO A 73 -2.16 13.64 18.38
N THR A 74 -1.38 12.74 18.95
CA THR A 74 -0.08 13.07 19.53
C THR A 74 0.92 13.40 18.42
N ALA A 75 2.05 14.01 18.77
CA ALA A 75 3.13 14.22 17.80
C ALA A 75 3.60 12.88 17.18
N GLY A 76 3.65 11.81 17.97
CA GLY A 76 3.97 10.46 17.49
C GLY A 76 2.94 9.91 16.51
N ASP A 77 1.64 10.18 16.72
CA ASP A 77 0.59 9.80 15.78
C ASP A 77 0.73 10.55 14.45
N VAL A 78 1.08 11.83 14.50
CA VAL A 78 1.33 12.63 13.30
C VAL A 78 2.54 12.07 12.54
N GLU A 79 3.65 11.81 13.22
CA GLU A 79 4.85 11.22 12.64
C GLU A 79 4.58 9.84 12.02
N ALA A 80 3.87 8.96 12.72
CA ALA A 80 3.48 7.65 12.20
C ALA A 80 2.62 7.76 10.94
N ASN A 81 1.66 8.69 10.91
CA ASN A 81 0.82 8.93 9.72
C ASN A 81 1.63 9.47 8.52
N ILE A 82 2.65 10.29 8.77
CA ILE A 82 3.57 10.78 7.73
C ILE A 82 4.31 9.59 7.11
N PHE A 83 4.93 8.74 7.93
CA PHE A 83 5.63 7.55 7.44
C PHE A 83 4.69 6.59 6.72
N LYS A 84 3.50 6.31 7.29
CA LYS A 84 2.48 5.49 6.64
C LYS A 84 2.12 6.02 5.26
N THR A 85 1.97 7.34 5.09
CA THR A 85 1.66 7.97 3.80
C THR A 85 2.80 7.77 2.80
N ILE A 86 4.04 8.01 3.21
CA ILE A 86 5.21 7.87 2.37
C ILE A 86 5.39 6.42 1.91
N TYR A 87 5.31 5.46 2.83
CA TYR A 87 5.49 4.05 2.53
C TYR A 87 4.29 3.45 1.78
N GLY A 88 3.06 3.86 2.13
CA GLY A 88 1.85 3.47 1.42
C GLY A 88 1.87 3.86 -0.07
N TYR A 89 2.53 4.96 -0.41
CA TYR A 89 2.78 5.34 -1.81
C TYR A 89 4.01 4.63 -2.41
N SER A 90 5.11 4.57 -1.65
CA SER A 90 6.41 4.12 -2.18
C SER A 90 6.47 2.61 -2.42
N ILE A 91 5.90 1.79 -1.54
CA ILE A 91 5.96 0.32 -1.63
C ILE A 91 5.27 -0.20 -2.91
N PRO A 92 4.02 0.21 -3.23
CA PRO A 92 3.41 -0.18 -4.50
C PRO A 92 4.20 0.28 -5.74
N ALA A 93 4.80 1.47 -5.68
CA ALA A 93 5.67 1.95 -6.75
C ALA A 93 6.94 1.10 -6.88
N LEU A 94 7.52 0.65 -5.76
CA LEU A 94 8.67 -0.24 -5.73
C LEU A 94 8.31 -1.62 -6.27
N TRP A 95 7.16 -2.22 -5.92
CA TRP A 95 6.71 -3.50 -6.48
C TRP A 95 6.60 -3.47 -8.01
N ARG A 96 6.13 -2.36 -8.59
CA ARG A 96 6.13 -2.18 -10.05
C ARG A 96 7.56 -2.11 -10.60
N ARG A 97 8.45 -1.41 -9.90
CA ARG A 97 9.86 -1.30 -10.28
C ARG A 97 10.66 -2.57 -10.03
N SER A 98 10.27 -3.46 -9.12
CA SER A 98 10.96 -4.74 -8.90
C SER A 98 10.42 -5.85 -9.79
N LYS A 99 9.44 -5.55 -10.65
CA LYS A 99 8.67 -6.54 -11.42
C LYS A 99 7.88 -7.53 -10.57
N THR A 100 7.60 -7.20 -9.31
CA THR A 100 6.63 -7.93 -8.50
C THR A 100 5.24 -7.73 -9.07
N TYR A 101 4.90 -6.52 -9.55
CA TYR A 101 3.60 -6.20 -10.14
C TYR A 101 2.40 -6.58 -9.25
N ALA A 102 2.48 -6.25 -7.95
CA ALA A 102 1.38 -6.47 -7.02
C ALA A 102 0.12 -5.69 -7.43
N PHE A 103 -1.04 -6.30 -7.21
CA PHE A 103 -2.35 -5.76 -7.55
C PHE A 103 -3.42 -6.22 -6.55
N VAL A 104 -4.53 -5.48 -6.50
CA VAL A 104 -5.71 -5.87 -5.73
C VAL A 104 -6.60 -6.75 -6.61
N LEU A 105 -6.87 -7.97 -6.16
CA LEU A 105 -7.81 -8.90 -6.75
C LEU A 105 -9.17 -8.72 -6.09
N ASP A 106 -10.15 -8.29 -6.89
CA ASP A 106 -11.56 -8.25 -6.54
C ASP A 106 -12.27 -9.41 -7.24
N LEU A 107 -13.01 -10.21 -6.46
CA LEU A 107 -13.74 -11.38 -6.94
C LEU A 107 -15.25 -11.16 -6.95
N GLY A 108 -15.73 -9.98 -6.54
CA GLY A 108 -17.15 -9.64 -6.41
C GLY A 108 -17.87 -10.40 -5.30
N GLU A 109 -17.12 -11.02 -4.39
CA GLU A 109 -17.63 -11.83 -3.31
C GLU A 109 -17.78 -11.03 -2.01
N GLY A 110 -18.77 -11.40 -1.20
CA GLY A 110 -18.92 -10.84 0.14
C GLY A 110 -17.76 -11.24 1.07
N CYS A 111 -17.61 -10.55 2.20
CA CYS A 111 -16.52 -10.84 3.16
C CYS A 111 -16.48 -12.28 3.73
N ASN A 112 -17.58 -13.03 3.61
CA ASN A 112 -17.66 -14.43 4.01
C ASN A 112 -17.55 -15.40 2.80
N GLY A 113 -17.24 -14.87 1.62
CA GLY A 113 -17.03 -15.66 0.41
C GLY A 113 -15.77 -16.51 0.51
N ASN A 114 -15.76 -17.65 -0.18
CA ASN A 114 -14.63 -18.58 -0.20
C ASN A 114 -14.21 -18.92 -1.64
N PRO A 115 -13.53 -18.00 -2.34
CA PRO A 115 -13.01 -18.26 -3.68
C PRO A 115 -11.65 -18.97 -3.70
N LEU A 116 -11.18 -19.46 -2.55
CA LEU A 116 -9.80 -19.91 -2.26
C LEU A 116 -9.24 -20.99 -3.19
N GLY A 117 -10.07 -21.66 -3.98
CA GLY A 117 -9.60 -22.75 -4.83
C GLY A 117 -8.86 -22.27 -6.08
N LYS A 118 -9.31 -21.20 -6.73
CA LYS A 118 -8.99 -20.97 -8.15
C LYS A 118 -7.80 -20.05 -8.39
N TYR A 119 -7.66 -18.96 -7.64
CA TYR A 119 -6.71 -17.88 -7.96
C TYR A 119 -5.63 -17.67 -6.92
N VAL A 120 -5.86 -18.07 -5.68
CA VAL A 120 -4.92 -17.97 -4.54
C VAL A 120 -4.93 -19.30 -3.80
N ASP A 121 -3.94 -19.60 -2.98
CA ASP A 121 -4.00 -20.71 -2.02
C ASP A 121 -4.42 -20.20 -0.63
N ASP A 122 -4.69 -21.13 0.29
CA ASP A 122 -5.22 -20.80 1.62
C ASP A 122 -4.25 -19.93 2.42
N GLU A 123 -2.94 -20.18 2.32
CA GLU A 123 -1.89 -19.40 3.00
C GLU A 123 -1.83 -17.97 2.46
N THR A 124 -1.79 -17.82 1.13
CA THR A 124 -1.80 -16.51 0.47
C THR A 124 -3.07 -15.74 0.83
N ALA A 125 -4.22 -16.40 0.85
CA ALA A 125 -5.47 -15.78 1.20
C ALA A 125 -5.53 -15.30 2.65
N GLU A 126 -5.03 -16.10 3.60
CA GLU A 126 -4.94 -15.71 5.00
C GLU A 126 -4.06 -14.46 5.17
N ALA A 127 -2.92 -14.41 4.48
CA ALA A 127 -1.99 -13.29 4.57
C ALA A 127 -2.48 -12.00 3.88
N THR A 128 -3.30 -12.11 2.83
CA THR A 128 -3.56 -10.99 1.91
C THR A 128 -5.01 -10.50 1.88
N SER A 129 -5.93 -11.21 2.53
CA SER A 129 -7.35 -10.88 2.49
C SER A 129 -7.71 -9.62 3.27
N VAL A 130 -8.59 -8.80 2.69
CA VAL A 130 -9.12 -7.59 3.30
C VAL A 130 -10.61 -7.49 2.99
N CYS A 131 -11.43 -7.44 4.04
CA CYS A 131 -12.84 -7.09 3.93
C CYS A 131 -12.98 -5.56 3.97
N PHE A 132 -13.53 -4.98 2.91
CA PHE A 132 -13.80 -3.54 2.84
C PHE A 132 -15.13 -3.27 2.12
N ASP A 133 -15.99 -2.46 2.73
CA ASP A 133 -17.34 -2.14 2.23
C ASP A 133 -18.16 -3.36 1.78
N GLY A 134 -18.09 -4.43 2.59
CA GLY A 134 -18.82 -5.67 2.36
C GLY A 134 -18.23 -6.58 1.27
N THR A 135 -17.15 -6.16 0.61
CA THR A 135 -16.48 -6.90 -0.46
C THR A 135 -15.14 -7.47 0.02
N LEU A 136 -14.82 -8.68 -0.42
CA LEU A 136 -13.56 -9.37 -0.13
C LEU A 136 -12.52 -9.09 -1.22
N TYR A 137 -11.38 -8.56 -0.81
CA TYR A 137 -10.24 -8.25 -1.68
C TYR A 137 -9.01 -9.05 -1.25
N TYR A 138 -8.10 -9.29 -2.20
CA TYR A 138 -6.78 -9.87 -1.93
C TYR A 138 -5.68 -9.01 -2.52
N LEU A 139 -4.61 -8.76 -1.77
CA LEU A 139 -3.41 -8.10 -2.28
C LEU A 139 -2.39 -9.14 -2.76
N VAL A 140 -2.28 -9.35 -4.06
CA VAL A 140 -1.54 -10.48 -4.64
C VAL A 140 -0.59 -10.05 -5.75
N HIS A 141 0.27 -10.96 -6.21
CA HIS A 141 1.10 -10.76 -7.39
C HIS A 141 1.30 -12.07 -8.18
N PRO A 142 1.62 -11.99 -9.49
CA PRO A 142 2.02 -13.17 -10.24
C PRO A 142 3.45 -13.57 -9.85
N ASP A 143 3.65 -14.86 -9.56
CA ASP A 143 4.97 -15.43 -9.34
C ASP A 143 5.18 -16.67 -10.24
N GLY A 144 6.39 -16.80 -10.78
CA GLY A 144 6.72 -17.88 -11.71
C GLY A 144 5.97 -17.86 -13.05
N ASP A 145 5.95 -19.02 -13.72
CA ASP A 145 5.25 -19.20 -14.98
C ASP A 145 3.72 -19.20 -14.77
N ALA A 146 2.97 -18.66 -15.73
CA ALA A 146 1.50 -18.68 -15.67
C ALA A 146 0.92 -20.09 -15.78
N TRP A 147 1.62 -20.99 -16.47
CA TRP A 147 1.24 -22.38 -16.72
C TRP A 147 2.42 -23.32 -16.47
N PRO A 148 2.79 -23.56 -15.20
CA PRO A 148 3.81 -24.54 -14.88
C PRO A 148 3.35 -25.93 -15.34
N CYS A 149 4.25 -26.61 -16.05
CA CYS A 149 4.03 -27.96 -16.56
C CYS A 149 4.95 -28.92 -15.82
N GLU A 150 4.36 -29.90 -15.15
CA GLU A 150 5.09 -30.93 -14.41
C GLU A 150 5.00 -32.27 -15.13
N CYS A 151 6.08 -33.04 -15.09
CA CYS A 151 6.06 -34.45 -15.48
C CYS A 151 5.46 -35.27 -14.34
N LYS A 152 4.32 -35.94 -14.59
CA LYS A 152 3.71 -36.86 -13.62
C LYS A 152 3.74 -38.28 -14.16
N HIS A 153 4.20 -39.20 -13.32
CA HIS A 153 4.17 -40.64 -13.57
C HIS A 153 2.98 -41.24 -12.84
N TYR A 154 2.03 -41.77 -13.59
CA TYR A 154 0.89 -42.52 -13.05
C TYR A 154 1.15 -44.01 -13.27
N ASP A 155 1.05 -44.82 -12.21
CA ASP A 155 1.09 -46.30 -12.23
C ASP A 155 2.24 -46.91 -13.07
N GLY A 156 3.45 -46.36 -12.97
CA GLY A 156 4.63 -46.87 -13.69
C GLY A 156 4.63 -46.61 -15.20
N GLY A 157 3.70 -45.80 -15.70
CA GLY A 157 3.60 -45.40 -17.10
C GLY A 157 4.60 -44.30 -17.51
N PRO A 158 4.63 -43.97 -18.82
CA PRO A 158 5.47 -42.90 -19.34
C PRO A 158 5.09 -41.55 -18.71
N CYS A 159 6.05 -40.63 -18.67
CA CYS A 159 5.84 -39.26 -18.21
C CYS A 159 4.68 -38.61 -18.96
N GLN A 160 3.66 -38.16 -18.23
CA GLN A 160 2.61 -37.29 -18.77
C GLN A 160 2.86 -35.87 -18.32
N THR A 161 2.96 -34.94 -19.28
CA THR A 161 3.06 -33.51 -18.99
C THR A 161 1.69 -32.99 -18.56
N VAL A 162 1.60 -32.52 -17.32
CA VAL A 162 0.38 -31.92 -16.76
C VAL A 162 0.68 -30.44 -16.49
N CYS A 163 -0.01 -29.56 -17.21
CA CYS A 163 0.05 -28.12 -17.00
C CYS A 163 -1.18 -27.64 -16.24
N ARG A 164 -1.01 -26.69 -15.31
CA ARG A 164 -2.11 -26.10 -14.53
C ARG A 164 -1.96 -24.58 -14.50
N ASP A 165 -3.08 -23.88 -14.37
CA ASP A 165 -3.06 -22.45 -14.06
C ASP A 165 -2.32 -22.25 -12.74
N ASN A 166 -1.31 -21.37 -12.76
CA ASN A 166 -0.63 -20.98 -11.54
C ASN A 166 -1.53 -20.05 -10.71
N LYS A 167 -1.35 -20.10 -9.40
CA LYS A 167 -2.03 -19.22 -8.45
C LYS A 167 -1.20 -17.97 -8.22
N PHE A 168 -1.87 -16.88 -7.85
CA PHE A 168 -1.20 -15.69 -7.39
C PHE A 168 -0.68 -15.88 -5.97
N SER A 169 0.42 -15.20 -5.66
CA SER A 169 1.12 -15.30 -4.38
C SER A 169 1.06 -13.97 -3.62
N ALA A 170 1.38 -14.02 -2.32
CA ALA A 170 1.52 -12.83 -1.49
C ALA A 170 2.75 -11.99 -1.92
N PRO A 171 2.63 -10.66 -2.09
CA PRO A 171 3.76 -9.81 -2.43
C PRO A 171 4.93 -9.96 -1.47
N VAL A 172 6.15 -9.86 -2.02
CA VAL A 172 7.38 -9.94 -1.23
C VAL A 172 7.35 -8.97 -0.04
N SER A 173 7.75 -9.49 1.12
CA SER A 173 7.88 -8.75 2.40
C SER A 173 6.57 -8.18 2.95
N LEU A 174 5.42 -8.79 2.63
CA LEU A 174 4.11 -8.42 3.20
C LEU A 174 4.10 -8.50 4.74
N ASP A 175 4.77 -9.50 5.29
CA ASP A 175 4.94 -9.76 6.73
C ASP A 175 5.66 -8.62 7.47
N ARG A 176 6.43 -7.80 6.73
CA ARG A 176 7.23 -6.71 7.27
C ARG A 176 6.58 -5.33 7.09
N LEU A 177 5.37 -5.24 6.55
CA LEU A 177 4.69 -3.95 6.32
C LEU A 177 4.58 -3.11 7.59
N GLY A 178 4.41 -3.76 8.75
CA GLY A 178 4.35 -3.08 10.05
C GLY A 178 5.59 -2.26 10.40
N ASP A 179 6.77 -2.66 9.91
CA ASP A 179 8.03 -1.94 10.10
C ASP A 179 8.03 -0.56 9.39
N PHE A 180 7.15 -0.39 8.39
CA PHE A 180 7.11 0.78 7.52
C PHE A 180 6.00 1.75 7.93
N GLY A 181 6.09 2.29 9.15
CA GLY A 181 5.12 3.27 9.68
C GLY A 181 3.79 2.65 10.07
N GLN A 182 3.80 1.43 10.61
CA GLN A 182 2.59 0.69 11.01
C GLN A 182 1.61 0.49 9.84
N LEU A 183 2.14 0.38 8.62
CA LEU A 183 1.37 0.13 7.41
C LEU A 183 0.83 -1.31 7.44
N SER A 184 -0.43 -1.47 7.07
CA SER A 184 -1.09 -2.77 6.99
C SER A 184 -1.49 -3.09 5.55
N VAL A 185 -1.75 -4.38 5.27
CA VAL A 185 -2.34 -4.81 3.99
C VAL A 185 -3.66 -4.07 3.73
N ALA A 186 -4.46 -3.87 4.78
CA ALA A 186 -5.72 -3.14 4.70
C ALA A 186 -5.53 -1.69 4.25
N ASP A 187 -4.47 -1.00 4.68
CA ASP A 187 -4.19 0.37 4.23
C ASP A 187 -3.91 0.42 2.72
N LEU A 188 -3.15 -0.56 2.21
CA LEU A 188 -2.82 -0.65 0.78
C LEU A 188 -4.05 -0.98 -0.08
N VAL A 189 -4.86 -1.96 0.35
CA VAL A 189 -6.09 -2.34 -0.37
C VAL A 189 -7.10 -1.20 -0.36
N LYS A 190 -7.40 -0.64 0.81
CA LYS A 190 -8.36 0.48 0.92
C LYS A 190 -7.89 1.71 0.16
N GLY A 191 -6.60 2.00 0.22
CA GLY A 191 -6.00 3.07 -0.56
C GLY A 191 -6.18 2.87 -2.06
N SER A 192 -6.00 1.64 -2.56
CA SER A 192 -6.17 1.32 -3.98
C SER A 192 -7.63 1.29 -4.46
N VAL A 193 -8.59 0.95 -3.60
CA VAL A 193 -10.02 0.88 -3.97
C VAL A 193 -10.69 2.26 -3.97
N ASN A 194 -10.18 3.21 -3.19
CA ASN A 194 -10.75 4.56 -3.08
C ASN A 194 -10.17 5.60 -4.06
N THR A 195 -9.30 5.19 -4.99
CA THR A 195 -8.75 6.06 -6.07
C THR A 195 -9.61 6.04 -7.30
#